data_AF-L7F579-F1
#
_entry.id   AF-L7F579-F1
#
_cell.length_a   1.000
_cell.length_b   1.000
_cell.length_c   1.000
_cell.angle_alpha   90.00
_cell.angle_beta   90.00
_cell.angle_gamma   90.00
#
_symmetry.space_group_name_H-M   'P 1'
#
loop_
_entity.id
_entity.type
_entity.pdbx_description
1 polymer ?
#
loop_
_entity_poly.entity_id
_entity_poly.type
_entity_poly.pdbx_seq_one_letter_code
_entity_poly.pdbx_strand_id
1 'polypeptide(L)'
;MTEESTHHVEAQLWVDGMWRGLQELTASPYTEAASRPEKFGPVEGPALPEVRRRVSSFLAEHPHEPVLVTTDRDMEYLFGPGQVGPFRFVFWE
;
A
#
# COMPACT_ATOMS: atom_id res chain seq x y z
N MET A 1 3.48 19.66 -29.78
CA MET A 1 2.77 19.52 -28.51
C MET A 1 2.36 18.07 -28.40
N THR A 2 3.19 17.26 -27.74
CA THR A 2 2.83 15.88 -27.38
C THR A 2 2.04 15.98 -26.08
N GLU A 3 0.78 15.53 -26.09
CA GLU A 3 0.06 15.24 -24.86
C GLU A 3 0.87 14.17 -24.12
N GLU A 4 1.56 14.54 -23.04
CA GLU A 4 2.06 13.57 -22.08
C GLU A 4 0.83 12.94 -21.43
N SER A 5 0.42 11.78 -21.91
CA SER A 5 -0.57 10.95 -21.23
C SER A 5 0.00 10.65 -19.84
N THR A 6 -0.52 11.33 -18.81
CA THR A 6 -0.08 11.13 -17.43
C THR A 6 -0.57 9.77 -16.97
N HIS A 7 0.24 8.74 -17.19
CA HIS A 7 -0.06 7.42 -16.68
C HIS A 7 -0.03 7.44 -15.16
N HIS A 8 -1.13 7.05 -14.54
CA HIS A 8 -1.24 6.88 -13.10
C HIS A 8 -0.92 5.44 -12.72
N VAL A 9 -0.36 5.27 -11.52
CA VAL A 9 0.01 4.00 -10.94
C VAL A 9 -0.52 3.91 -9.52
N GLU A 10 -1.11 2.75 -9.20
CA GLU A 10 -1.57 2.41 -7.87
C GLU A 10 -1.00 1.07 -7.44
N ALA A 11 -0.55 1.02 -6.19
CA ALA A 11 -0.23 -0.23 -5.51
C ALA A 11 -1.53 -0.92 -5.11
N GLN A 12 -1.65 -2.22 -5.39
CA GLN A 12 -2.80 -3.02 -5.00
C GLN A 12 -2.37 -4.25 -4.20
N LEU A 13 -3.19 -4.61 -3.22
CA LEU A 13 -3.03 -5.79 -2.37
C LEU A 13 -4.11 -6.83 -2.70
N TRP A 14 -3.76 -8.11 -2.67
CA TRP A 14 -4.74 -9.20 -2.78
C TRP A 14 -5.34 -9.54 -1.42
N VAL A 15 -6.62 -9.23 -1.24
CA VAL A 15 -7.39 -9.43 -0.01
C VAL A 15 -8.76 -10.00 -0.34
N ASP A 16 -9.25 -10.97 0.44
CA ASP A 16 -10.57 -11.59 0.26
C ASP A 16 -10.89 -12.05 -1.18
N GLY A 17 -9.87 -12.56 -1.89
CA GLY A 17 -10.04 -13.06 -3.25
C GLY A 17 -10.16 -11.96 -4.32
N MET A 18 -9.77 -10.72 -4.01
CA MET A 18 -9.77 -9.62 -4.97
C MET A 18 -8.60 -8.65 -4.78
N TRP A 19 -8.24 -7.96 -5.86
CA TRP A 19 -7.24 -6.89 -5.81
C TRP A 19 -7.90 -5.59 -5.36
N ARG A 20 -7.29 -4.94 -4.37
CA ARG A 20 -7.77 -3.71 -3.75
C ARG A 20 -6.69 -2.65 -3.76
N GLY A 21 -7.06 -1.39 -4.00
CA GLY A 21 -6.14 -0.25 -3.99
C GLY A 21 -5.55 -0.04 -2.61
N LEU A 22 -4.23 0.00 -2.48
CA LEU A 22 -3.56 0.28 -1.21
C LEU A 22 -3.60 1.78 -0.93
N GLN A 23 -4.20 2.17 0.20
CA GLN A 23 -4.28 3.56 0.63
C GLN A 23 -3.44 3.84 1.87
N GLU A 24 -3.37 2.91 2.80
CA GLU A 24 -2.66 3.12 4.07
C GLU A 24 -2.09 1.82 4.62
N LEU A 25 -0.91 1.91 5.24
CA LEU A 25 -0.33 0.87 6.07
C LEU A 25 -0.06 1.42 7.47
N THR A 26 -0.54 0.72 8.50
CA THR A 26 -0.30 1.10 9.91
C THR A 26 0.18 -0.11 10.69
N ALA A 27 1.38 -0.03 11.28
CA ALA A 27 1.95 -1.10 12.08
C ALA A 27 1.50 -0.96 13.54
N SER A 28 1.22 -2.09 14.18
CA SER A 28 0.72 -2.17 15.55
C SER A 28 -0.46 -1.22 15.85
N PRO A 29 -1.52 -1.22 14.99
CA PRO A 29 -2.60 -0.22 14.96
C PRO A 29 -3.40 -0.07 16.28
N TYR A 30 -3.32 -1.06 17.18
CA TYR A 30 -4.10 -1.11 18.42
C TYR A 30 -3.23 -1.05 19.68
N THR A 31 -1.99 -0.59 19.54
CA THR A 31 -1.06 -0.42 20.68
C THR A 31 -0.80 1.07 20.91
N GLU A 32 -0.40 1.43 22.14
CA GLU A 32 0.08 2.80 22.42
C GLU A 32 1.34 3.16 21.62
N ALA A 33 2.01 2.17 21.04
CA ALA A 33 3.18 2.31 20.16
C ALA A 33 2.83 2.26 18.66
N ALA A 34 1.55 2.46 18.30
CA ALA A 34 1.13 2.45 16.89
C ALA A 34 1.99 3.39 16.05
N SER A 35 2.54 2.86 14.96
CA SER A 35 3.29 3.67 14.00
C SER A 35 2.38 4.70 13.35
N ARG A 36 2.96 5.83 12.93
CA ARG A 36 2.23 6.75 12.07
C ARG A 36 1.83 6.03 10.78
N PRO A 37 0.58 6.19 10.32
CA PRO A 37 0.16 5.56 9.08
C PRO A 37 0.96 6.04 7.89
N GLU A 38 1.44 5.08 7.09
CA GLU A 38 2.11 5.34 5.82
C GLU A 38 1.06 5.37 4.71
N LYS A 39 0.86 6.55 4.12
CA LYS A 39 -0.18 6.77 3.11
C LYS A 39 0.35 6.54 1.70
N PHE A 40 -0.49 5.88 0.93
CA PHE A 40 -0.33 5.56 -0.48
C PHE A 40 -1.55 6.07 -1.25
N GLY A 41 -1.35 6.38 -2.52
CA GLY A 41 -2.41 6.79 -3.41
C GLY A 41 -1.95 6.64 -4.85
N PRO A 42 -2.84 6.95 -5.81
CA PRO A 42 -2.43 7.05 -7.20
C PRO A 42 -1.28 8.04 -7.33
N VAL A 43 -0.19 7.61 -7.96
CA VAL A 43 0.96 8.45 -8.28
C VAL A 43 1.20 8.44 -9.79
N GLU A 44 1.94 9.41 -10.29
CA GLU A 44 2.41 9.36 -11.68
C GLU A 44 3.36 8.17 -11.88
N GLY A 45 3.35 7.57 -13.07
CA GLY A 45 4.21 6.43 -13.43
C GLY A 45 5.69 6.57 -13.04
N PRO A 46 6.34 7.73 -13.24
CA PRO A 46 7.72 7.95 -12.80
C PRO A 46 7.97 7.79 -11.29
N ALA A 47 6.93 7.94 -10.45
CA ALA A 47 7.03 7.81 -8.99
C ALA A 47 6.88 6.35 -8.48
N LEU A 48 6.62 5.38 -9.36
CA LEU A 48 6.49 3.96 -9.00
C LEU A 48 7.68 3.39 -8.21
N PRO A 49 8.96 3.63 -8.60
CA PRO A 49 10.10 3.11 -7.83
C PRO A 49 10.07 3.57 -6.37
N GLU A 50 9.63 4.80 -6.13
CA GLU A 50 9.54 5.37 -4.78
C GLU A 50 8.40 4.74 -3.97
N VAL A 51 7.22 4.53 -4.58
CA VAL A 51 6.11 3.83 -3.92
C VAL A 51 6.51 2.40 -3.56
N ARG A 52 7.13 1.68 -4.48
CA ARG A 52 7.61 0.31 -4.22
C ARG A 52 8.63 0.27 -3.09
N ARG A 53 9.55 1.25 -3.06
CA ARG A 53 10.55 1.38 -1.99
C ARG A 53 9.88 1.62 -0.64
N ARG A 54 8.94 2.56 -0.57
CA ARG A 54 8.20 2.88 0.67
C ARG A 54 7.41 1.68 1.22
N VAL A 55 6.65 0.97 0.37
CA VAL A 55 5.92 -0.24 0.80
C VAL A 55 6.90 -1.32 1.31
N SER A 56 7.97 -1.58 0.56
CA SER A 56 8.95 -2.62 0.94
C SER A 56 9.69 -2.25 2.23
N SER A 57 10.10 -0.98 2.38
CA SER A 57 10.76 -0.48 3.59
C SER A 57 9.84 -0.60 4.81
N PHE A 58 8.59 -0.19 4.70
CA PHE A 58 7.61 -0.30 5.78
C PHE A 58 7.46 -1.74 6.28
N LEU A 59 7.30 -2.70 5.36
CA LEU A 59 7.14 -4.11 5.72
C LEU A 59 8.43 -4.73 6.29
N ALA A 60 9.60 -4.25 5.86
CA ALA A 60 10.89 -4.68 6.37
C ALA A 60 11.22 -4.09 7.76
N GLU A 61 10.75 -2.87 8.04
CA GLU A 61 10.89 -2.21 9.35
C GLU A 61 9.96 -2.83 10.40
N HIS A 62 8.81 -3.35 9.98
CA HIS A 62 7.79 -3.95 10.85
C HIS A 62 7.52 -5.44 10.58
N PRO A 63 8.55 -6.32 10.56
CA PRO A 63 8.39 -7.71 10.11
C PRO A 63 7.61 -8.60 11.09
N HIS A 64 7.51 -8.17 12.35
CA HIS A 64 6.90 -8.92 13.44
C HIS A 64 5.62 -8.28 14.00
N GLU A 65 5.18 -7.18 13.40
CA GLU A 65 4.02 -6.43 13.87
C GLU A 65 2.78 -6.80 13.05
N PRO A 66 1.59 -6.81 13.67
CA PRO A 66 0.37 -6.81 12.90
C PRO A 66 0.26 -5.51 12.11
N VAL A 67 -0.21 -5.60 10.86
CA VAL A 67 -0.34 -4.45 9.95
C VAL A 67 -1.80 -4.26 9.62
N LEU A 68 -2.35 -3.09 9.94
CA LEU A 68 -3.62 -2.63 9.39
C LEU A 68 -3.36 -2.10 7.98
N VAL A 69 -4.14 -2.60 7.04
CA VAL A 69 -4.15 -2.13 5.66
C VAL A 69 -5.48 -1.48 5.39
N THR A 70 -5.46 -0.20 5.04
CA THR A 70 -6.64 0.48 4.51
C THR A 70 -6.58 0.44 2.99
N THR A 71 -7.64 -0.06 2.38
CA THR A 71 -7.77 -0.16 0.94
C THR A 71 -8.80 0.80 0.37
N ASP A 72 -9.06 0.73 -0.94
CA ASP A 72 -10.15 1.46 -1.59
C ASP A 72 -11.46 1.36 -0.80
N ARG A 73 -12.17 2.51 -0.74
CA ARG A 73 -13.44 2.69 -0.01
C ARG A 73 -13.32 2.55 1.51
N ASP A 74 -12.17 2.94 2.07
CA ASP A 74 -11.91 2.97 3.51
C ASP A 74 -12.12 1.61 4.21
N MET A 75 -11.87 0.52 3.47
CA MET A 75 -11.98 -0.83 4.03
C MET A 75 -10.69 -1.21 4.73
N GLU A 76 -10.80 -1.77 5.92
CA GLU A 76 -9.66 -2.11 6.76
C GLU A 76 -9.46 -3.63 6.87
N TYR A 77 -8.22 -4.07 6.72
CA TYR A 77 -7.81 -5.46 6.86
C TYR A 77 -6.65 -5.57 7.84
N LEU A 78 -6.80 -6.42 8.85
CA LEU A 78 -5.72 -6.70 9.80
C LEU A 78 -4.95 -7.94 9.37
N PHE A 79 -3.69 -7.75 9.01
CA PHE A 79 -2.77 -8.84 8.74
C PHE A 79 -1.95 -9.16 9.98
N GLY A 80 -1.77 -10.45 10.25
CA GLY A 80 -0.79 -10.90 11.23
C GLY A 80 0.65 -10.62 10.79
N PRO A 81 1.62 -10.80 11.70
CA PRO A 81 3.04 -10.61 11.41
C PRO A 81 3.50 -11.36 10.15
N GLY A 82 4.07 -10.64 9.18
CA GLY A 82 4.58 -11.21 7.93
C GLY A 82 3.50 -11.77 6.98
N GLN A 83 2.21 -11.52 7.23
CA GLN A 83 1.11 -12.09 6.44
C GLN A 83 0.55 -11.18 5.35
N VAL A 84 1.15 -10.01 5.13
CA VAL A 84 0.65 -9.08 4.12
C VAL A 84 0.68 -9.77 2.75
N GLY A 85 -0.51 -9.90 2.14
CA GLY A 85 -0.74 -10.70 0.95
C GLY A 85 0.07 -10.25 -0.29
N PRO A 86 -0.09 -10.95 -1.42
CA PRO A 86 0.54 -10.55 -2.68
C PRO A 86 0.27 -9.08 -3.03
N PHE A 87 1.31 -8.39 -3.53
CA PHE A 87 1.22 -7.02 -4.02
C PHE A 87 1.40 -6.95 -5.55
N ARG A 88 0.71 -6.00 -6.18
CA ARG A 88 0.93 -5.63 -7.59
C ARG A 88 0.88 -4.12 -7.77
N PHE A 89 1.31 -3.65 -8.93
CA PHE A 89 1.17 -2.27 -9.37
C PHE A 89 0.36 -2.26 -10.67
N VAL A 90 -0.67 -1.42 -10.73
CA VAL A 90 -1.56 -1.29 -11.88
C VAL A 90 -1.40 0.09 -12.49
N PHE A 91 -1.36 0.14 -13.82
CA PHE A 91 -1.22 1.36 -14.62
C PHE A 91 -2.55 1.70 -15.29
N TRP A 92 -2.92 2.97 -15.31
CA TRP A 92 -4.05 3.47 -16.11
C TRP A 92 -3.79 4.89 -16.62
N GLU A 93 -4.62 5.32 -17.57
CA GLU A 93 -4.59 6.65 -18.19
C GLU A 93 -5.57 7.61 -17.50
#